data_AF-A0A355UDV0-F1
#
_entry.id   AF-A0A355UDV0-F1
#
_cell.length_a   1.000
_cell.length_b   1.000
_cell.length_c   1.000
_cell.angle_alpha   90.00
_cell.angle_beta   90.00
_cell.angle_gamma   90.00
#
_symmetry.space_group_name_H-M   'P 1'
#
loop_
_entity.id
_entity.type
_entity.pdbx_description
1 polymer ?
#
loop_
_entity_poly.entity_id
_entity_poly.type
_entity_poly.pdbx_seq_one_letter_code
_entity_poly.pdbx_strand_id
1 'polypeptide(L)'
;MTLKNILNAFLKSNKISGLILILCTIFSLILSNSQLGEDYIDFWNSNLMGKSLGFWINDVLMTFFFLLIGLELERELYTGELSKIKDAILPLFAAIGGMLVPAIIYIGFNGGNEYSSGFGIPMATDIAFAIGVLALLGKRVPTSLKVFLLALAIFDDLGAILIIAFFYSKEIVLSNLLIALGIFAVLIFLNYKKVHKLYPYLIGGA
;
A
#
# COMPACT_ATOMS: atom_id res chain seq x y z
N MET A 1 4.72 -10.28 -36.50
CA MET A 1 4.73 -10.04 -35.04
C MET A 1 3.54 -9.16 -34.73
N THR A 2 2.48 -9.69 -34.11
CA THR A 2 1.18 -9.00 -34.00
C THR A 2 1.22 -7.86 -32.98
N LEU A 3 0.48 -6.77 -33.24
CA LEU A 3 0.35 -5.60 -32.35
C LEU A 3 -0.03 -6.00 -30.91
N LYS A 4 -0.84 -7.05 -30.78
CA LYS A 4 -1.25 -7.66 -29.50
C LYS A 4 -0.07 -8.23 -28.71
N ASN A 5 0.94 -8.80 -29.38
CA ASN A 5 2.14 -9.32 -28.72
C ASN A 5 3.09 -8.19 -28.31
N ILE A 6 3.15 -7.11 -29.08
CA ILE A 6 3.91 -5.90 -28.72
C ILE A 6 3.26 -5.23 -27.51
N LEU A 7 1.93 -5.04 -27.51
CA LEU A 7 1.16 -4.53 -26.38
C LEU A 7 1.31 -5.41 -25.14
N ASN A 8 1.20 -6.73 -25.26
CA ASN A 8 1.39 -7.65 -24.14
C ASN A 8 2.84 -7.67 -23.61
N ALA A 9 3.84 -7.50 -24.48
CA ALA A 9 5.24 -7.33 -24.07
C ALA A 9 5.50 -5.94 -23.46
N PHE A 10 4.78 -4.91 -23.93
CA PHE A 10 4.77 -3.56 -23.38
C PHE A 10 4.20 -3.59 -21.96
N LEU A 11 2.98 -4.09 -21.80
CA LEU A 11 2.24 -4.19 -20.54
C LEU A 11 2.95 -5.05 -19.48
N LYS A 12 3.79 -6.01 -19.90
CA LYS A 12 4.62 -6.83 -18.98
C LYS A 12 5.82 -6.08 -18.38
N SER A 13 6.12 -4.86 -18.80
CA SER A 13 7.27 -4.12 -18.28
C SER A 13 6.86 -3.27 -17.07
N ASN A 14 7.52 -3.47 -15.91
CA ASN A 14 7.39 -2.66 -14.69
C ASN A 14 7.58 -1.14 -14.92
N LYS A 15 8.08 -0.71 -16.09
CA LYS A 15 8.19 0.70 -16.45
C LYS A 15 6.85 1.36 -16.75
N ILE A 16 5.87 0.58 -17.23
CA ILE A 16 4.58 1.13 -17.67
C ILE A 16 3.69 1.50 -16.49
N SER A 17 3.64 0.66 -15.45
CA SER A 17 2.86 0.96 -14.26
C SER A 17 3.30 2.29 -13.62
N GLY A 18 4.61 2.52 -13.48
CA GLY A 18 5.15 3.78 -12.97
C GLY A 18 4.83 4.99 -13.86
N LEU A 19 4.89 4.83 -15.18
CA LEU A 19 4.58 5.91 -16.12
C LEU A 19 3.08 6.25 -16.15
N ILE A 20 2.21 5.23 -16.11
CA ILE A 20 0.76 5.43 -15.99
C ILE A 20 0.42 6.17 -14.69
N LEU A 21 1.03 5.76 -13.56
CA LEU A 21 0.80 6.40 -12.28
C LEU A 21 1.18 7.89 -12.32
N ILE A 22 2.35 8.23 -12.88
CA ILE A 22 2.77 9.62 -13.09
C ILE A 22 1.76 10.39 -13.95
N LEU A 23 1.31 9.80 -15.06
CA LEU A 23 0.32 10.43 -15.94
C LEU A 23 -1.01 10.68 -15.24
N CYS A 24 -1.50 9.70 -14.46
CA CYS A 24 -2.72 9.85 -13.66
C CYS A 24 -2.58 10.97 -12.61
N THR A 25 -1.43 11.06 -11.92
CA THR A 25 -1.16 12.12 -10.96
C THR A 25 -1.14 13.49 -11.62
N ILE A 26 -0.42 13.64 -12.74
CA ILE A 26 -0.37 14.90 -13.48
C ILE A 26 -1.76 15.29 -13.99
N PHE A 27 -2.52 14.33 -14.53
CA PHE A 27 -3.87 14.56 -15.01
C PHE A 27 -4.81 15.02 -13.89
N SER A 28 -4.75 14.36 -12.72
CA SER A 28 -5.51 14.74 -11.52
C SER A 28 -5.16 16.15 -11.05
N LEU A 29 -3.86 16.50 -11.02
CA LEU A 29 -3.40 17.85 -10.65
C LEU A 29 -3.89 18.90 -11.64
N ILE A 30 -3.83 18.63 -12.94
CA ILE A 30 -4.32 19.56 -13.98
C ILE A 30 -5.82 19.79 -13.82
N LEU A 31 -6.61 18.72 -13.68
CA LEU A 31 -8.06 18.83 -13.49
C LEU A 31 -8.39 19.60 -12.21
N SER A 32 -7.76 19.25 -11.09
CA SER A 32 -8.01 19.88 -9.79
C SER A 32 -7.65 21.37 -9.75
N ASN A 33 -6.73 21.85 -10.60
CA ASN A 33 -6.36 23.27 -10.70
C ASN A 33 -7.01 23.98 -11.90
N SER A 34 -7.89 23.31 -12.63
CA SER A 34 -8.61 23.87 -13.77
C SER A 34 -9.91 24.55 -13.36
N GLN A 35 -10.59 25.19 -14.32
CA GLN A 35 -11.93 25.75 -14.11
C GLN A 35 -12.99 24.68 -13.74
N LEU A 36 -12.73 23.41 -14.05
CA LEU A 36 -13.58 22.26 -13.68
C LEU A 36 -13.14 21.62 -12.35
N GLY A 37 -12.23 22.26 -11.61
CA GLY A 37 -11.67 21.71 -10.37
C GLY A 37 -12.72 21.52 -9.28
N GLU A 38 -13.65 22.46 -9.12
CA GLU A 38 -14.74 22.36 -8.14
C GLU A 38 -15.65 21.16 -8.42
N ASP A 39 -16.15 21.03 -9.65
CA ASP A 39 -16.97 19.89 -10.07
C ASP A 39 -16.24 18.54 -9.89
N TYR A 40 -14.92 18.52 -10.18
CA TYR A 40 -14.10 17.32 -10.00
C TYR A 40 -13.96 16.94 -8.52
N ILE A 41 -13.70 17.90 -7.64
CA ILE A 41 -13.59 17.65 -6.20
C ILE A 41 -14.93 17.24 -5.61
N ASP A 42 -16.02 17.91 -6.01
CA ASP A 42 -17.38 17.60 -5.58
C ASP A 42 -17.83 16.21 -6.03
N PHE A 43 -17.41 15.78 -7.22
CA PHE A 43 -17.62 14.39 -7.67
C PHE A 43 -17.00 13.38 -6.70
N TRP A 44 -15.75 13.57 -6.27
CA TRP A 44 -15.09 12.67 -5.32
C TRP A 44 -15.66 12.77 -3.90
N ASN A 45 -16.16 13.96 -3.51
CA ASN A 45 -16.79 14.20 -2.22
C ASN A 45 -18.28 13.84 -2.18
N SER A 46 -18.86 13.46 -3.33
CA SER A 46 -20.27 13.08 -3.42
C SER A 46 -20.59 11.97 -2.41
N ASN A 47 -21.67 12.16 -1.67
CA ASN A 47 -22.04 11.26 -0.58
C ASN A 47 -22.70 10.00 -1.13
N LEU A 48 -22.08 8.86 -0.89
CA LEU A 48 -22.57 7.54 -1.20
C LEU A 48 -22.64 6.72 0.10
N MET A 49 -23.86 6.37 0.52
CA MET A 49 -24.12 5.55 1.71
C MET A 49 -23.47 6.12 3.00
N GLY A 50 -23.45 7.44 3.17
CA GLY A 50 -22.97 8.10 4.38
C GLY A 50 -21.45 8.37 4.41
N LYS A 51 -20.73 8.06 3.33
CA LYS A 51 -19.30 8.36 3.15
C LYS A 51 -19.07 8.97 1.76
N SER A 52 -17.95 9.65 1.55
CA SER A 52 -17.63 10.17 0.22
C SER A 52 -17.33 9.04 -0.77
N LEU A 53 -17.57 9.28 -2.06
CA LEU A 53 -17.18 8.36 -3.12
C LEU A 53 -15.68 8.05 -3.07
N GLY A 54 -14.85 9.07 -2.80
CA GLY A 54 -13.41 8.91 -2.60
C GLY A 54 -13.06 7.97 -1.44
N PHE A 55 -13.81 8.01 -0.33
CA PHE A 55 -13.61 7.07 0.78
C PHE A 55 -13.83 5.62 0.34
N TRP A 56 -14.95 5.33 -0.34
CA TRP A 56 -15.25 3.98 -0.82
C TRP A 56 -14.22 3.46 -1.80
N ILE A 57 -13.81 4.30 -2.76
CA ILE A 57 -12.82 3.93 -3.77
C ILE A 57 -11.47 3.65 -3.10
N ASN A 58 -11.05 4.49 -2.15
CA ASN A 58 -9.83 4.25 -1.39
C ASN A 58 -9.91 2.95 -0.59
N ASP A 59 -11.01 2.70 0.12
CA ASP A 59 -11.16 1.52 0.98
C ASP A 59 -11.07 0.22 0.15
N VAL A 60 -11.78 0.16 -0.98
CA VAL A 60 -11.77 -1.01 -1.88
C VAL A 60 -10.42 -1.18 -2.57
N LEU A 61 -9.85 -0.12 -3.17
CA LEU A 61 -8.57 -0.23 -3.88
C LEU A 61 -7.42 -0.56 -2.92
N MET A 62 -7.39 0.04 -1.73
CA MET A 62 -6.37 -0.26 -0.71
C MET A 62 -6.50 -1.67 -0.17
N THR A 63 -7.73 -2.20 -0.05
CA THR A 63 -7.95 -3.61 0.33
C THR A 63 -7.28 -4.56 -0.66
N PHE A 64 -7.48 -4.37 -1.97
CA PHE A 64 -6.81 -5.19 -2.98
C PHE A 64 -5.29 -4.96 -3.03
N PHE A 65 -4.84 -3.72 -2.83
CA PHE A 65 -3.42 -3.37 -2.81
C PHE A 65 -2.70 -4.07 -1.65
N PHE A 66 -3.21 -3.96 -0.42
CA PHE A 66 -2.64 -4.61 0.75
C PHE A 66 -2.79 -6.13 0.73
N LEU A 67 -3.84 -6.69 0.11
CA LEU A 67 -3.93 -8.13 -0.13
C LEU A 67 -2.76 -8.61 -1.01
N LEU A 68 -2.46 -7.90 -2.10
CA LEU A 68 -1.35 -8.24 -2.99
C LEU A 68 -0.01 -8.11 -2.26
N ILE A 69 0.20 -7.03 -1.50
CA ILE A 69 1.39 -6.83 -0.68
C ILE A 69 1.53 -7.94 0.37
N GLY A 70 0.45 -8.33 1.03
CA GLY A 70 0.45 -9.41 2.02
C GLY A 70 0.87 -10.75 1.43
N LEU A 71 0.36 -11.10 0.25
CA LEU A 71 0.77 -12.31 -0.48
C LEU A 71 2.23 -12.25 -0.95
N GLU A 72 2.69 -11.09 -1.39
CA GLU A 72 4.07 -10.87 -1.83
C GLU A 72 5.04 -10.98 -0.65
N LEU A 73 4.71 -10.37 0.49
CA LEU A 73 5.45 -10.52 1.74
C LEU A 73 5.51 -11.98 2.18
N GLU A 74 4.38 -12.69 2.18
CA GLU A 74 4.34 -14.11 2.53
C GLU A 74 5.29 -14.91 1.63
N ARG A 75 5.23 -14.70 0.31
CA ARG A 75 6.12 -15.35 -0.66
C ARG A 75 7.60 -15.06 -0.38
N GLU A 76 7.96 -13.81 -0.10
CA GLU A 76 9.33 -13.40 0.21
C GLU A 76 9.84 -14.02 1.51
N LEU A 77 9.00 -14.12 2.53
CA LEU A 77 9.33 -14.77 3.81
C LEU A 77 9.55 -16.28 3.67
N TYR A 78 8.79 -16.97 2.81
CA TYR A 78 8.95 -18.43 2.65
C TYR A 78 10.03 -18.82 1.64
N THR A 79 10.14 -18.11 0.52
CA THR A 79 10.92 -18.54 -0.65
C THR A 79 11.87 -17.49 -1.21
N GLY A 80 11.76 -16.24 -0.74
CA GLY A 80 12.49 -15.12 -1.31
C GLY A 80 13.72 -14.69 -0.51
N GLU A 81 14.16 -13.46 -0.73
CA GLU A 81 15.38 -12.90 -0.12
C GLU A 81 15.19 -12.67 1.39
N LEU A 82 13.94 -12.55 1.86
CA LEU A 82 13.61 -12.39 3.28
C LEU A 82 13.51 -13.72 4.05
N SER A 83 13.63 -14.86 3.37
CA SER A 83 13.56 -16.19 4.01
C SER A 83 14.70 -16.45 5.00
N LYS A 84 15.85 -15.79 4.81
CA LYS A 84 16.95 -15.80 5.77
C LYS A 84 16.85 -14.56 6.65
N ILE A 85 16.70 -14.79 7.96
CA ILE A 85 16.66 -13.72 8.97
C ILE A 85 17.84 -12.74 8.81
N LYS A 86 19.04 -13.24 8.47
CA LYS A 86 20.22 -12.40 8.26
C LYS A 86 20.05 -11.37 7.13
N ASP A 87 19.35 -11.74 6.08
CA ASP A 87 19.13 -10.91 4.90
C ASP A 87 17.93 -9.97 5.13
N ALA A 88 16.95 -10.38 5.93
CA ALA A 88 15.78 -9.57 6.33
C ALA A 88 16.08 -8.47 7.37
N ILE A 89 17.12 -8.65 8.19
CA ILE A 89 17.50 -7.69 9.24
C ILE A 89 17.85 -6.32 8.65
N LEU A 90 18.61 -6.26 7.55
CA LEU A 90 19.04 -4.98 6.98
C LEU A 90 17.85 -4.15 6.46
N PRO A 91 16.95 -4.67 5.60
CA PRO A 91 15.73 -3.96 5.21
C PRO A 91 14.86 -3.56 6.39
N LEU A 92 14.71 -4.44 7.39
CA LEU A 92 13.87 -4.17 8.56
C LEU A 92 14.39 -2.98 9.38
N PHE A 93 15.67 -2.94 9.73
CA PHE A 93 16.22 -1.81 10.48
C PHE A 93 16.28 -0.53 9.63
N ALA A 94 16.49 -0.66 8.31
CA ALA A 94 16.41 0.48 7.41
C ALA A 94 15.00 1.07 7.36
N ALA A 95 13.97 0.23 7.30
CA ALA A 95 12.57 0.63 7.36
C ALA A 95 12.21 1.28 8.71
N ILE A 96 12.56 0.66 9.84
CA ILE A 96 12.33 1.23 11.17
C ILE A 96 12.98 2.62 11.29
N GLY A 97 14.23 2.78 10.81
CA GLY A 97 14.89 4.10 10.76
C GLY A 97 14.19 5.08 9.81
N GLY A 98 13.82 4.61 8.62
CA GLY A 98 13.08 5.36 7.59
C GLY A 98 11.70 5.81 8.04
N MET A 99 11.09 5.11 8.98
CA MET A 99 9.82 5.42 9.61
C MET A 99 9.97 6.38 10.80
N LEU A 100 10.86 6.06 11.75
CA LEU A 100 10.99 6.80 13.00
C LEU A 100 11.58 8.20 12.79
N VAL A 101 12.58 8.34 11.91
CA VAL A 101 13.27 9.62 11.71
C VAL A 101 12.32 10.69 11.15
N PRO A 102 11.55 10.45 10.05
CA PRO A 102 10.57 11.43 9.57
C PRO A 102 9.47 11.74 10.57
N ALA A 103 8.98 10.74 11.31
CA ALA A 103 7.96 10.95 12.33
C ALA A 103 8.45 11.84 13.48
N ILE A 104 9.68 11.61 13.98
CA ILE A 104 10.29 12.44 15.03
C ILE A 104 10.51 13.87 14.53
N ILE A 105 11.00 14.03 13.29
CA ILE A 105 11.16 15.36 12.69
C ILE A 105 9.80 16.06 12.62
N TYR A 106 8.76 15.38 12.16
CA TYR A 106 7.41 15.95 12.09
C TYR A 106 6.87 16.39 13.44
N ILE A 107 7.04 15.57 14.48
CA ILE A 107 6.64 15.91 15.86
C ILE A 107 7.46 17.08 16.40
N GLY A 108 8.77 17.14 16.09
CA GLY A 108 9.63 18.25 16.49
C GLY A 108 9.17 19.60 15.93
N PHE A 109 8.66 19.62 14.70
CA PHE A 109 8.12 20.84 14.07
C PHE A 109 6.67 21.15 14.44
N ASN A 110 5.82 20.13 14.61
CA ASN A 110 4.37 20.29 14.83
C ASN A 110 3.91 20.02 16.27
N GLY A 111 4.85 19.80 17.19
CA GLY A 111 4.57 19.52 18.60
C GLY A 111 3.79 20.67 19.25
N GLY A 112 2.67 20.34 19.88
CA GLY A 112 1.80 21.33 20.55
C GLY A 112 0.73 21.96 19.66
N ASN A 113 0.72 21.70 18.35
CA ASN A 113 -0.34 22.13 17.44
C ASN A 113 -1.39 21.03 17.23
N GLU A 114 -2.56 21.41 16.69
CA GLU A 114 -3.65 20.49 16.32
C GLU A 114 -3.21 19.42 15.29
N TYR A 115 -2.16 19.72 14.51
CA TYR A 115 -1.59 18.81 13.51
C TYR A 115 -0.62 17.78 14.08
N SER A 116 -0.30 17.81 15.38
CA SER A 116 0.63 16.87 16.01
C SER A 116 0.22 15.40 15.83
N SER A 117 -1.08 15.14 15.71
CA SER A 117 -1.62 13.82 15.38
C SER A 117 -1.38 13.41 13.93
N GLY A 118 -0.59 14.13 13.11
CA GLY A 118 -0.29 13.80 11.72
C GLY A 118 1.02 13.05 11.51
N PHE A 119 1.70 12.60 12.58
CA PHE A 119 3.04 12.02 12.50
C PHE A 119 3.15 10.74 11.67
N GLY A 120 2.04 10.03 11.42
CA GLY A 120 1.99 8.85 10.56
C GLY A 120 2.10 9.17 9.06
N ILE A 121 1.79 10.41 8.64
CA ILE A 121 1.79 10.83 7.23
C ILE A 121 3.17 10.68 6.57
N PRO A 122 4.28 11.18 7.15
CA PRO A 122 5.60 11.10 6.51
C PRO A 122 6.26 9.71 6.61
N MET A 123 5.60 8.71 7.20
CA MET A 123 6.18 7.38 7.42
C MET A 123 6.01 6.45 6.21
N ALA A 124 4.99 6.67 5.38
CA ALA A 124 4.65 5.80 4.26
C ALA A 124 5.46 6.12 3.00
N THR A 125 5.88 5.08 2.27
CA THR A 125 6.65 5.19 1.03
C THR A 125 5.91 4.52 -0.13
N ASP A 126 5.52 5.27 -1.17
CA ASP A 126 4.86 4.69 -2.34
C ASP A 126 5.81 3.79 -3.16
N ILE A 127 5.64 2.47 -2.97
CA ILE A 127 6.41 1.43 -3.64
C ILE A 127 6.26 1.44 -5.16
N ALA A 128 5.08 1.78 -5.68
CA ALA A 128 4.80 1.77 -7.11
C ALA A 128 5.53 2.92 -7.80
N PHE A 129 5.57 4.09 -7.15
CA PHE A 129 6.35 5.22 -7.63
C PHE A 129 7.86 4.94 -7.54
N ALA A 130 8.33 4.43 -6.40
CA ALA A 130 9.75 4.13 -6.18
C ALA A 130 10.31 3.12 -7.19
N ILE A 131 9.60 2.02 -7.43
CA ILE A 131 9.97 1.02 -8.45
C ILE A 131 9.81 1.59 -9.85
N GLY A 132 8.78 2.40 -10.10
CA GLY A 132 8.56 3.07 -11.38
C GLY A 132 9.76 3.91 -11.80
N VAL A 133 10.27 4.75 -10.91
CA VAL A 133 11.46 5.58 -11.15
C VAL A 133 12.72 4.72 -11.32
N LEU A 134 12.93 3.70 -10.49
CA LEU A 134 14.06 2.77 -10.66
C LEU A 134 14.02 2.05 -12.00
N ALA A 135 12.83 1.74 -12.52
CA ALA A 135 12.65 1.10 -13.80
C ALA A 135 13.01 2.03 -14.98
N LEU A 136 12.79 3.35 -14.83
CA LEU A 136 13.22 4.36 -15.82
C LEU A 136 14.75 4.46 -15.92
N LEU A 137 15.48 4.32 -14.80
CA LEU A 137 16.95 4.27 -14.77
C LEU A 137 17.55 3.03 -15.48
N GLY A 138 16.72 2.05 -15.81
CA GLY A 138 17.04 0.96 -16.71
C GLY A 138 18.10 -0.01 -16.17
N LYS A 139 19.17 -0.22 -16.94
CA LYS A 139 20.25 -1.18 -16.63
C LYS A 139 21.26 -0.66 -15.60
N ARG A 140 21.20 0.62 -15.23
CA ARG A 140 22.15 1.23 -14.28
C ARG A 140 21.89 0.83 -12.84
N VAL A 141 20.71 0.29 -12.54
CA VAL A 141 20.31 -0.13 -11.19
C VAL A 141 20.40 -1.65 -11.10
N PRO A 142 21.19 -2.21 -10.16
CA PRO A 142 21.30 -3.65 -9.97
C PRO A 142 19.99 -4.24 -9.44
N THR A 143 19.73 -5.51 -9.78
CA THR A 143 18.49 -6.20 -9.38
C THR A 143 18.35 -6.31 -7.86
N SER A 144 19.46 -6.52 -7.15
CA SER A 144 19.48 -6.57 -5.67
C SER A 144 18.95 -5.30 -5.01
N LEU A 145 19.21 -4.12 -5.59
CA LEU A 145 18.73 -2.84 -5.04
C LEU A 145 17.22 -2.66 -5.24
N LYS A 146 16.65 -3.27 -6.29
CA LYS A 146 15.20 -3.28 -6.51
C LYS A 146 14.50 -4.18 -5.49
N VAL A 147 15.08 -5.35 -5.18
CA VAL A 147 14.53 -6.26 -4.18
C VAL A 147 14.69 -5.67 -2.77
N PHE A 148 15.84 -5.07 -2.46
CA PHE A 148 16.05 -4.34 -1.22
C PHE A 148 15.01 -3.23 -1.01
N LEU A 149 14.77 -2.40 -2.03
CA LEU A 149 13.79 -1.31 -1.94
C LEU A 149 12.36 -1.82 -1.84
N LEU A 150 12.02 -2.91 -2.54
CA LEU A 150 10.73 -3.59 -2.40
C LEU A 150 10.52 -4.04 -0.94
N ALA A 151 11.50 -4.73 -0.36
CA ALA A 151 11.43 -5.19 1.03
C ALA A 151 11.31 -4.04 2.03
N LEU A 152 12.11 -2.98 1.86
CA LEU A 152 12.05 -1.78 2.69
C LEU A 152 10.65 -1.15 2.66
N ALA A 153 10.10 -0.92 1.46
CA ALA A 153 8.79 -0.30 1.29
C ALA A 153 7.65 -1.16 1.88
N ILE A 154 7.73 -2.49 1.75
CA ILE A 154 6.74 -3.39 2.37
C ILE A 154 6.77 -3.25 3.91
N PHE A 155 7.96 -3.23 4.52
CA PHE A 155 8.06 -3.03 5.97
C PHE A 155 7.56 -1.65 6.42
N ASP A 156 7.89 -0.59 5.67
CA ASP A 156 7.39 0.76 5.92
C ASP A 156 5.85 0.82 5.87
N ASP A 157 5.23 0.27 4.82
CA ASP A 157 3.77 0.29 4.62
C ASP A 157 3.03 -0.51 5.71
N LEU A 158 3.55 -1.69 6.08
CA LEU A 158 3.01 -2.49 7.18
C LEU A 158 3.18 -1.80 8.53
N GLY A 159 4.32 -1.16 8.75
CA GLY A 159 4.54 -0.37 9.96
C GLY A 159 3.57 0.80 10.03
N ALA A 160 3.42 1.54 8.93
CA ALA A 160 2.53 2.69 8.85
C ALA A 160 1.05 2.30 9.07
N ILE A 161 0.57 1.21 8.44
CA ILE A 161 -0.81 0.76 8.63
C ILE A 161 -1.08 0.32 10.07
N LEU A 162 -0.12 -0.34 10.73
CA LEU A 162 -0.25 -0.71 12.14
C LEU A 162 -0.28 0.52 13.05
N ILE A 163 0.56 1.51 12.79
CA ILE A 163 0.56 2.77 13.54
C ILE A 163 -0.79 3.49 13.37
N ILE A 164 -1.30 3.58 12.14
CA ILE A 164 -2.61 4.18 11.87
C ILE A 164 -3.70 3.40 12.62
N ALA A 165 -3.69 2.07 12.55
CA ALA A 165 -4.69 1.23 13.21
C ALA A 165 -4.70 1.39 14.74
N PHE A 166 -3.55 1.49 15.40
CA PHE A 166 -3.48 1.61 16.86
C PHE A 166 -3.62 3.03 17.39
N PHE A 167 -3.09 4.05 16.69
CA PHE A 167 -3.07 5.43 17.19
C PHE A 167 -4.19 6.33 16.65
N TYR A 168 -4.79 5.98 15.50
CA TYR A 168 -5.83 6.80 14.87
C TYR A 168 -7.23 6.20 14.96
N SER A 169 -7.36 4.99 15.52
CA SER A 169 -8.67 4.38 15.76
C SER A 169 -9.37 5.09 16.92
N LYS A 170 -10.40 5.87 16.61
CA LYS A 170 -11.16 6.66 17.60
C LYS A 170 -12.32 5.89 18.22
N GLU A 171 -12.90 4.93 17.48
CA GLU A 171 -14.11 4.21 17.91
C GLU A 171 -14.00 2.73 17.53
N ILE A 172 -13.73 1.88 18.53
CA ILE A 172 -13.77 0.43 18.37
C ILE A 172 -15.19 -0.04 18.68
N VAL A 173 -15.95 -0.36 17.64
CA VAL A 173 -17.27 -0.98 17.79
C VAL A 173 -17.08 -2.47 18.08
N LEU A 174 -17.38 -2.89 19.33
CA LEU A 174 -17.11 -4.24 19.81
C LEU A 174 -17.79 -5.33 18.96
N SER A 175 -19.01 -5.06 18.45
CA SER A 175 -19.71 -6.00 17.57
C SER A 175 -18.94 -6.26 16.27
N ASN A 176 -18.40 -5.20 15.65
CA ASN A 176 -17.64 -5.31 14.40
C ASN A 176 -16.32 -6.04 14.64
N LEU A 177 -15.67 -5.80 15.78
CA LEU A 177 -14.46 -6.51 16.17
C LEU A 177 -14.71 -8.02 16.34
N LEU A 178 -15.80 -8.41 17.00
CA LEU A 178 -16.16 -9.81 17.18
C LEU A 178 -16.49 -10.50 15.86
N ILE A 179 -17.18 -9.82 14.94
CA ILE A 179 -17.46 -10.33 13.59
C ILE A 179 -16.15 -10.53 12.83
N ALA A 180 -15.24 -9.55 12.84
CA ALA A 180 -13.94 -9.64 12.19
C ALA A 180 -13.09 -10.79 12.75
N LEU A 181 -13.03 -10.95 14.07
CA LEU A 181 -12.34 -12.06 14.72
C LEU A 181 -12.96 -13.43 14.37
N GLY A 182 -14.29 -13.50 14.28
CA GLY A 182 -15.00 -14.72 13.87
C GLY A 182 -14.63 -15.13 12.43
N ILE A 183 -14.66 -14.17 11.50
CA ILE A 183 -14.22 -14.38 10.12
C ILE A 183 -12.75 -14.83 10.08
N PHE A 184 -11.86 -14.13 10.80
CA PHE A 184 -10.44 -14.48 10.85
C PHE A 184 -10.21 -15.89 11.39
N ALA A 185 -10.93 -16.31 12.43
CA ALA A 185 -10.88 -17.67 12.96
C ALA A 185 -11.35 -18.72 11.94
N VAL A 186 -12.39 -18.42 11.14
CA VAL A 186 -12.84 -19.29 10.05
C VAL A 186 -11.75 -19.42 8.97
N LEU A 187 -11.09 -18.32 8.60
CA LEU A 187 -9.98 -18.35 7.63
C LEU A 187 -8.80 -19.20 8.12
N ILE A 188 -8.42 -19.06 9.40
CA ILE A 188 -7.40 -19.91 10.03
C ILE A 188 -7.83 -21.38 10.01
N PHE A 189 -9.09 -21.67 10.33
CA PHE A 189 -9.60 -23.03 10.33
C PHE A 189 -9.57 -23.66 8.92
N LEU A 190 -9.94 -22.91 7.88
CA LEU A 190 -9.85 -23.34 6.48
C LEU A 190 -8.40 -23.64 6.09
N ASN A 191 -7.45 -22.80 6.52
CA ASN A 191 -6.02 -23.01 6.26
C ASN A 191 -5.52 -24.27 6.98
N TYR A 192 -5.89 -24.46 8.25
CA TYR A 192 -5.57 -25.67 9.02
C TYR A 192 -6.11 -26.94 8.36
N LYS A 193 -7.31 -26.87 7.77
CA LYS A 193 -7.91 -27.97 6.99
C LYS A 193 -7.32 -28.12 5.57
N LYS A 194 -6.31 -27.31 5.20
CA LYS A 194 -5.64 -27.31 3.90
C LYS A 194 -6.61 -27.13 2.72
N VAL A 195 -7.61 -26.26 2.89
CA VAL A 195 -8.51 -25.92 1.80
C VAL A 195 -7.77 -25.00 0.84
N HIS A 196 -7.47 -25.49 -0.38
CA HIS A 196 -6.76 -24.75 -1.42
C HIS A 196 -7.67 -23.92 -2.35
N LYS A 197 -8.99 -23.94 -2.14
CA LYS A 197 -9.92 -23.10 -2.91
C LYS A 197 -9.81 -21.65 -2.44
N LEU A 198 -9.62 -20.71 -3.37
CA LEU A 198 -9.43 -19.28 -3.08
C LEU A 198 -10.71 -18.55 -2.67
N TYR A 199 -11.86 -18.93 -3.25
CA TYR A 199 -13.14 -18.21 -3.06
C TYR A 199 -13.54 -17.98 -1.59
N PRO A 200 -13.44 -18.98 -0.69
CA PRO A 200 -13.78 -18.77 0.72
C PRO A 200 -12.90 -17.74 1.43
N TYR A 201 -11.62 -17.64 1.04
CA TYR A 201 -10.69 -16.67 1.62
C TYR A 201 -10.96 -15.26 1.10
N LEU A 202 -11.30 -15.13 -0.18
CA LEU A 202 -11.65 -13.83 -0.77
C LEU A 202 -12.98 -13.30 -0.24
N ILE A 203 -14.01 -14.14 -0.15
CA ILE A 203 -15.34 -13.69 0.34
C ILE A 203 -15.30 -13.35 1.82
N GLY A 204 -14.50 -14.07 2.60
CA GLY A 204 -14.37 -13.80 4.04
C GLY A 204 -13.45 -12.61 4.33
N GLY A 205 -12.31 -12.53 3.64
CA GLY A 205 -11.25 -11.58 3.99
C GLY A 205 -11.16 -10.30 3.17
N ALA A 206 -11.80 -10.24 1.98
CA ALA A 206 -11.80 -9.05 1.11
C ALA A 206 -13.12 -8.28 1.18
#